data_AF-A0A517T0D3-F1
#
_entry.id   AF-A0A517T0D3-F1
#
_cell.length_a   1.000
_cell.length_b   1.000
_cell.length_c   1.000
_cell.angle_alpha   90.00
_cell.angle_beta   90.00
_cell.angle_gamma   90.00
#
_symmetry.space_group_name_H-M   'P 1'
#
loop_
_entity.id
_entity.type
_entity.pdbx_description
1 polymer ?
#
loop_
_entity_poly.entity_id
_entity_poly.type
_entity_poly.pdbx_seq_one_letter_code
_entity_poly.pdbx_strand_id
1 'polypeptide(L)'
;MEIETDGLMPVTITLAFTPETLLAPSQDAASTDASVLAMESTCAVMIDVLRASSVMTTAGAAGVDRIYTTASVDQALAVAKELRTSVSGQGDGAQGVLLCGERNCERIDGFDHGNSPAEYTSESVSGKQMVMTTSNGTRAIEAVKHCDRLLIASFLNLSSVLQRLADETSILIMCAGTHREISREDVLLGGAIVERLLQSKSASDVVLNDQAMIAHAAWCQAGVSSNAQLADALTHSIGASNLIRLGMAADVRRCAELDSISGVVMRCNESDETCLPVSLDASLDPVSRFKFFS
;
A
#
# COMPACT_ATOMS: atom_id res chain seq x y z
N MET A 1 -36.09 -13.74 -30.47
CA MET A 1 -35.05 -14.57 -29.85
C MET A 1 -34.16 -13.59 -29.12
N GLU A 2 -34.63 -13.18 -27.94
CA GLU A 2 -33.83 -12.38 -27.01
C GLU A 2 -32.71 -13.28 -26.55
N ILE A 3 -31.47 -12.86 -26.81
CA ILE A 3 -30.30 -13.50 -26.25
C ILE A 3 -30.26 -12.99 -24.81
N GLU A 4 -30.66 -13.83 -23.86
CA GLU A 4 -30.27 -13.66 -22.46
C GLU A 4 -28.74 -13.72 -22.44
N THR A 5 -28.10 -12.56 -22.50
CA THR A 5 -26.74 -12.42 -21.99
C THR A 5 -26.88 -12.55 -20.48
N ASP A 6 -26.47 -13.69 -19.95
CA ASP A 6 -26.32 -13.91 -18.51
C ASP A 6 -25.51 -12.72 -17.97
N GLY A 7 -26.19 -11.78 -17.30
CA GLY A 7 -25.74 -10.41 -17.08
C GLY A 7 -24.69 -10.33 -16.00
N LEU A 8 -23.48 -10.81 -16.26
CA LEU A 8 -22.33 -10.55 -15.42
C LEU A 8 -22.00 -9.06 -15.49
N MET A 9 -22.05 -8.41 -14.33
CA MET A 9 -21.63 -7.01 -14.19
C MET A 9 -20.16 -6.88 -14.60
N PRO A 10 -19.80 -5.89 -15.43
CA PRO A 10 -18.41 -5.71 -15.85
C PRO A 10 -17.52 -5.38 -14.65
N VAL A 11 -16.29 -5.88 -14.70
CA VAL A 11 -15.27 -5.56 -13.69
C VAL A 11 -14.72 -4.17 -13.98
N THR A 12 -14.85 -3.26 -13.02
CA THR A 12 -14.31 -1.91 -13.12
C THR A 12 -12.97 -1.84 -12.41
N ILE A 13 -11.94 -1.36 -13.11
CA ILE A 13 -10.62 -1.09 -12.54
C ILE A 13 -10.30 0.38 -12.72
N THR A 14 -10.29 1.09 -11.60
CA THR A 14 -9.98 2.51 -11.53
C THR A 14 -8.60 2.67 -10.95
N LEU A 15 -7.70 3.37 -11.65
CA LEU A 15 -6.45 3.83 -11.07
C LEU A 15 -6.57 5.30 -10.69
N ALA A 16 -6.15 5.64 -9.48
CA ALA A 16 -6.17 6.98 -8.95
C ALA A 16 -4.83 7.32 -8.29
N PHE A 17 -4.60 8.61 -8.12
CA PHE A 17 -3.50 9.16 -7.34
C PHE A 17 -4.10 9.94 -6.17
N THR A 18 -3.32 10.12 -5.11
CA THR A 18 -3.77 10.95 -3.98
C THR A 18 -4.16 12.37 -4.46
N PRO A 19 -5.16 13.03 -3.85
CA PRO A 19 -5.60 14.36 -4.28
C PRO A 19 -4.45 15.38 -4.36
N GLU A 20 -3.50 15.32 -3.44
CA GLU A 20 -2.35 16.21 -3.43
C GLU A 20 -1.41 15.99 -4.61
N THR A 21 -1.41 14.79 -5.20
CA THR A 21 -0.62 14.46 -6.40
C THR A 21 -1.16 15.13 -7.66
N LEU A 22 -2.45 15.48 -7.67
CA LEU A 22 -3.13 16.09 -8.81
C LEU A 22 -3.35 17.60 -8.64
N LEU A 23 -3.29 18.12 -7.41
CA LEU A 23 -3.53 19.52 -7.10
C LEU A 23 -2.20 20.29 -6.98
N ALA A 24 -2.06 21.35 -7.79
CA ALA A 24 -0.99 22.34 -7.64
C ALA A 24 -1.04 22.98 -6.24
N PRO A 25 0.10 23.49 -5.71
CA PRO A 25 0.12 24.20 -4.44
C PRO A 25 -0.53 25.58 -4.59
N SER A 26 -1.85 25.63 -4.65
CA SER A 26 -2.65 26.84 -4.49
C SER A 26 -3.84 26.55 -3.57
N GLN A 27 -4.12 27.52 -2.71
CA GLN A 27 -5.15 27.49 -1.67
C GLN A 27 -6.54 27.18 -2.25
N ASP A 28 -7.39 26.61 -1.39
CA ASP A 28 -8.78 26.15 -1.62
C ASP A 28 -8.95 24.75 -2.20
N ALA A 29 -8.56 23.74 -1.42
CA ALA A 29 -8.93 22.32 -1.62
C ALA A 29 -10.39 22.03 -1.18
N ALA A 30 -11.33 22.90 -1.54
CA ALA A 30 -12.73 22.82 -1.12
C ALA A 30 -13.70 22.57 -2.28
N SER A 31 -13.33 21.76 -3.27
CA SER A 31 -14.26 21.03 -4.14
C SER A 31 -13.45 20.11 -5.07
N THR A 32 -12.88 19.03 -4.53
CA THR A 32 -12.58 17.89 -5.40
C THR A 32 -13.88 17.13 -5.50
N ASP A 33 -14.41 16.99 -6.71
CA ASP A 33 -15.68 16.34 -6.99
C ASP A 33 -15.62 14.89 -6.45
N ALA A 34 -16.18 14.69 -5.25
CA ALA A 34 -16.17 13.41 -4.53
C ALA A 34 -16.94 12.30 -5.29
N SER A 35 -17.56 12.66 -6.42
CA SER A 35 -18.32 11.79 -7.31
C SER A 35 -17.46 10.75 -8.05
N VAL A 36 -16.13 10.93 -8.17
CA VAL A 36 -15.24 9.91 -8.78
C VAL A 36 -14.85 8.79 -7.80
N LEU A 37 -14.98 9.02 -6.48
CA LEU A 37 -14.56 8.08 -5.43
C LEU A 37 -15.74 7.34 -4.78
N ALA A 38 -16.99 7.72 -5.11
CA ALA A 38 -18.19 7.11 -4.57
C ALA A 38 -18.70 5.99 -5.50
N MET A 39 -17.99 4.86 -5.54
CA MET A 39 -18.51 3.60 -6.09
C MET A 39 -18.73 2.63 -4.93
N GLU A 40 -19.96 2.11 -4.81
CA GLU A 40 -20.36 1.17 -3.76
C GLU A 40 -19.42 -0.05 -3.71
N SER A 41 -18.97 -0.40 -2.50
CA SER A 41 -18.15 -1.58 -2.17
C SER A 41 -16.94 -1.80 -3.07
N THR A 42 -15.98 -0.87 -3.03
CA THR A 42 -14.75 -0.95 -3.83
C THR A 42 -13.62 -1.57 -3.03
N CYS A 43 -12.99 -2.61 -3.55
CA CYS A 43 -11.76 -3.18 -3.01
C CYS A 43 -10.58 -2.28 -3.42
N ALA A 44 -9.94 -1.64 -2.45
CA ALA A 44 -8.80 -0.76 -2.68
C ALA A 44 -7.47 -1.52 -2.65
N VAL A 45 -6.54 -1.11 -3.49
CA VAL A 45 -5.16 -1.56 -3.55
C VAL A 45 -4.25 -0.35 -3.41
N MET A 46 -3.55 -0.22 -2.28
CA MET A 46 -2.62 0.88 -2.07
C MET A 46 -1.22 0.49 -2.56
N ILE A 47 -0.60 1.41 -3.29
CA ILE A 47 0.75 1.27 -3.85
C ILE A 47 1.61 2.46 -3.41
N ASP A 48 2.77 2.16 -2.82
CA ASP A 48 3.89 3.07 -2.56
C ASP A 48 5.16 2.20 -2.66
N VAL A 49 5.59 1.91 -3.89
CA VAL A 49 6.61 0.90 -4.18
C VAL A 49 7.94 1.25 -3.51
N LEU A 50 8.28 2.54 -3.50
CA LEU A 50 9.51 3.10 -2.95
C LEU A 50 9.15 4.10 -1.82
N ARG A 51 8.82 3.64 -0.62
CA ARG A 51 9.03 2.26 -0.10
C ARG A 51 7.92 1.72 0.79
N ALA A 52 6.87 2.51 1.09
CA ALA A 52 6.00 2.18 2.21
C ALA A 52 5.28 0.84 2.04
N SER A 53 4.73 0.54 0.85
CA SER A 53 4.04 -0.73 0.63
C SER A 53 5.00 -1.92 0.63
N SER A 54 6.20 -1.76 0.06
CA SER A 54 7.26 -2.78 0.09
C SER A 54 7.75 -3.07 1.51
N VAL A 55 7.86 -2.05 2.37
CA VAL A 55 8.18 -2.21 3.80
C VAL A 55 7.07 -2.95 4.54
N MET A 56 5.80 -2.57 4.35
CA MET A 56 4.68 -3.25 5.00
C MET A 56 4.61 -4.73 4.60
N THR A 57 4.78 -5.03 3.31
CA THR A 57 4.83 -6.41 2.80
C THR A 57 5.98 -7.21 3.42
N THR A 58 7.18 -6.61 3.48
CA THR A 58 8.37 -7.25 4.06
C THR A 58 8.20 -7.50 5.56
N ALA A 59 7.71 -6.51 6.31
CA ALA A 59 7.44 -6.62 7.74
C ALA A 59 6.37 -7.68 8.05
N GLY A 60 5.31 -7.72 7.26
CA GLY A 60 4.26 -8.73 7.34
C GLY A 60 4.82 -10.15 7.18
N ALA A 61 5.59 -10.38 6.11
CA ALA A 61 6.24 -11.67 5.86
C ALA A 61 7.28 -12.03 6.92
N ALA A 62 7.94 -11.04 7.53
CA ALA A 62 8.88 -11.24 8.62
C ALA A 62 8.19 -11.59 9.96
N GLY A 63 6.87 -11.54 10.04
CA GLY A 63 6.08 -11.99 11.18
C GLY A 63 5.62 -10.88 12.12
N VAL A 64 5.55 -9.63 11.67
CA VAL A 64 4.94 -8.55 12.47
C VAL A 64 3.48 -8.92 12.78
N ASP A 65 3.07 -8.74 14.04
CA ASP A 65 1.71 -9.12 14.48
C ASP A 65 0.66 -8.22 13.81
N ARG A 66 0.89 -6.90 13.89
CA ARG A 66 0.01 -5.85 13.37
C ARG A 66 0.81 -4.65 12.91
N ILE A 67 0.27 -3.97 11.90
CA ILE A 67 0.77 -2.67 11.42
C ILE A 67 -0.31 -1.62 11.65
N TYR A 68 0.06 -0.53 12.32
CA TYR A 68 -0.76 0.64 12.57
C TYR A 68 -0.17 1.80 11.77
N THR A 69 -0.96 2.44 10.91
CA THR A 69 -0.47 3.58 10.12
C THR A 69 -1.07 4.89 10.61
N THR A 70 -0.24 5.91 10.77
CA THR A 70 -0.65 7.24 11.26
C THR A 70 -0.25 8.36 10.31
N ALA A 71 -1.00 9.46 10.33
CA ALA A 71 -0.78 10.62 9.48
C ALA A 71 0.44 11.46 9.92
N SER A 72 0.78 11.42 11.21
CA SER A 72 1.86 12.24 11.78
C SER A 72 2.75 11.47 12.76
N VAL A 73 3.91 12.07 13.04
CA VAL A 73 4.86 11.59 14.06
C VAL A 73 4.22 11.65 15.45
N ASP A 74 3.56 12.76 15.79
CA ASP A 74 2.90 12.91 17.10
C ASP A 74 1.82 11.86 17.31
N GLN A 75 1.03 11.57 16.27
CA GLN A 75 0.03 10.51 16.31
C GLN A 75 0.68 9.13 16.43
N ALA A 76 1.80 8.88 15.73
CA ALA A 76 2.56 7.62 15.88
C ALA A 76 3.04 7.42 17.33
N LEU A 77 3.59 8.47 17.95
CA LEU A 77 4.05 8.45 19.34
C LEU A 77 2.89 8.20 20.31
N ALA A 78 1.74 8.85 20.09
CA ALA A 78 0.54 8.68 20.91
C ALA A 78 -0.01 7.24 20.82
N VAL A 79 -0.16 6.71 19.60
CA VAL A 79 -0.60 5.32 19.37
C VAL A 79 0.38 4.33 19.99
N ALA A 80 1.69 4.52 19.78
CA ALA A 80 2.68 3.62 20.37
C ALA A 80 2.66 3.63 21.90
N LYS A 81 2.42 4.79 22.52
CA LYS A 81 2.24 4.90 23.97
C LYS A 81 1.02 4.09 24.44
N GLU A 82 -0.11 4.20 23.75
CA GLU A 82 -1.35 3.49 24.09
C GLU A 82 -1.25 1.96 23.89
N LEU A 83 -0.57 1.53 22.83
CA LEU A 83 -0.29 0.10 22.62
C LEU A 83 0.62 -0.45 23.73
N ARG A 84 1.63 0.32 24.17
CA ARG A 84 2.53 -0.10 25.25
C ARG A 84 1.83 -0.19 26.60
N THR A 85 0.90 0.72 26.90
CA THR A 85 0.11 0.67 28.15
C THR A 85 -0.84 -0.51 28.17
N SER A 86 -1.55 -0.79 27.07
CA SER A 86 -2.48 -1.92 26.98
C SER A 86 -1.81 -3.29 27.06
N VAL A 87 -0.56 -3.42 26.60
CA VAL A 87 0.22 -4.68 26.66
C VAL A 87 0.87 -4.92 28.04
N SER A 88 1.10 -3.86 28.83
CA SER A 88 1.81 -3.95 30.13
C SER A 88 1.12 -4.76 31.24
N GLY A 89 -0.11 -5.23 31.02
CA GLY A 89 -0.86 -6.10 31.95
C GLY A 89 -0.79 -7.60 31.65
N GLN A 90 -0.15 -8.03 30.55
CA GLN A 90 -0.05 -9.44 30.14
C GLN A 90 1.40 -9.90 30.36
N GLY A 91 1.64 -10.72 31.40
CA GLY A 91 2.97 -11.12 31.88
C GLY A 91 3.88 -11.75 30.82
N ASP A 92 5.21 -11.57 30.99
CA ASP A 92 6.39 -12.13 30.28
C ASP A 92 6.39 -12.27 28.73
N GLY A 93 5.27 -12.00 28.06
CA GLY A 93 5.07 -12.12 26.61
C GLY A 93 4.67 -10.81 25.94
N ALA A 94 5.07 -9.66 26.52
CA ALA A 94 4.78 -8.35 25.95
C ALA A 94 5.25 -8.28 24.48
N GLN A 95 4.30 -8.36 23.55
CA GLN A 95 4.55 -8.06 22.14
C GLN A 95 5.11 -6.63 22.08
N GLY A 96 6.37 -6.48 21.68
CA GLY A 96 7.02 -5.18 21.63
C GLY A 96 6.33 -4.25 20.62
N VAL A 97 6.29 -2.94 20.92
CA VAL A 97 5.76 -1.92 19.99
C VAL A 97 6.92 -1.14 19.37
N LEU A 98 7.06 -1.23 18.05
CA LEU A 98 8.07 -0.56 17.24
C LEU A 98 7.50 0.72 16.63
N LEU A 99 8.27 1.79 16.68
CA LEU A 99 8.05 3.01 15.91
C LEU A 99 8.89 2.95 14.63
N CYS A 100 8.22 3.07 13.49
CA CYS A 100 8.81 2.87 12.18
C CYS A 100 8.41 4.01 11.24
N GLY A 101 9.31 4.42 10.35
CA GLY A 101 8.94 5.44 9.37
C GLY A 101 10.08 6.33 8.91
N GLU A 102 9.72 7.27 8.05
CA GLU A 102 10.66 8.20 7.44
C GLU A 102 10.11 9.61 7.30
N ARG A 103 11.02 10.57 7.20
CA ARG A 103 10.80 11.86 6.55
C ARG A 103 11.99 12.13 5.64
N ASN A 104 11.73 12.59 4.41
CA ASN A 104 12.77 12.82 3.40
C ASN A 104 13.67 11.60 3.14
N CYS A 105 13.08 10.40 3.17
CA CYS A 105 13.72 9.08 3.05
C CYS A 105 14.65 8.68 4.22
N GLU A 106 14.81 9.53 5.23
CA GLU A 106 15.62 9.26 6.43
C GLU A 106 14.74 8.77 7.58
N ARG A 107 15.30 7.91 8.44
CA ARG A 107 14.62 7.44 9.64
C ARG A 107 14.34 8.63 10.56
N ILE A 108 13.15 8.66 11.14
CA ILE A 108 12.75 9.69 12.12
C ILE A 108 13.56 9.51 13.40
N ASP A 109 14.07 10.60 13.97
CA ASP A 109 14.83 10.55 15.22
C ASP A 109 14.01 9.91 16.35
N GLY A 110 14.63 8.96 17.05
CA GLY A 110 13.98 8.20 18.13
C GLY A 110 13.08 7.05 17.66
N PHE A 111 12.95 6.81 16.35
CA PHE A 111 12.25 5.63 15.82
C PHE A 111 13.17 4.42 15.76
N ASP A 112 12.60 3.24 15.92
CA ASP A 112 13.32 1.96 15.93
C ASP A 112 13.86 1.63 14.52
N HIS A 113 13.01 1.75 13.49
CA HIS A 113 13.34 1.46 12.09
C HIS A 113 12.99 2.59 11.13
N GLY A 114 13.75 2.70 10.06
CA GLY A 114 13.47 3.58 8.92
C GLY A 114 12.44 2.99 7.96
N ASN A 115 12.47 3.45 6.71
CA ASN A 115 11.59 2.95 5.65
C ASN A 115 12.36 2.10 4.62
N SER A 116 13.47 1.45 5.00
CA SER A 116 14.15 0.45 4.15
C SER A 116 13.60 -0.95 4.44
N PRO A 117 13.14 -1.72 3.44
CA PRO A 117 12.70 -3.09 3.67
C PRO A 117 13.78 -4.00 4.29
N ALA A 118 15.06 -3.66 4.13
CA ALA A 118 16.18 -4.42 4.71
C ALA A 118 16.16 -4.49 6.25
N GLU A 119 15.54 -3.50 6.89
CA GLU A 119 15.53 -3.34 8.35
C GLU A 119 14.54 -4.31 9.04
N TYR A 120 13.62 -4.91 8.26
CA TYR A 120 12.48 -5.68 8.73
C TYR A 120 12.75 -7.18 8.61
N THR A 121 13.64 -7.68 9.46
CA THR A 121 13.97 -9.11 9.59
C THR A 121 13.08 -9.79 10.64
N SER A 122 12.91 -11.11 10.56
CA SER A 122 12.13 -11.82 11.59
C SER A 122 12.68 -11.64 13.00
N GLU A 123 14.00 -11.55 13.17
CA GLU A 123 14.61 -11.25 14.47
C GLU A 123 14.21 -9.86 15.00
N SER A 124 14.13 -8.86 14.11
CA SER A 124 13.79 -7.49 14.52
C SER A 124 12.30 -7.29 14.77
N VAL A 125 11.40 -7.94 14.03
CA VAL A 125 9.96 -7.59 14.04
C VAL A 125 8.98 -8.72 14.38
N SER A 126 9.40 -9.98 14.41
CA SER A 126 8.47 -11.10 14.62
C SER A 126 7.71 -11.00 15.95
N GLY A 127 6.38 -11.14 15.89
CA GLY A 127 5.47 -11.07 17.03
C GLY A 127 5.31 -9.67 17.63
N LYS A 128 5.94 -8.64 17.05
CA LYS A 128 5.84 -7.24 17.51
C LYS A 128 4.74 -6.49 16.78
N GLN A 129 4.26 -5.41 17.37
CA GLN A 129 3.37 -4.45 16.73
C GLN A 129 4.20 -3.31 16.14
N MET A 130 3.84 -2.87 14.93
CA MET A 130 4.54 -1.80 14.22
C MET A 130 3.63 -0.59 14.07
N VAL A 131 4.08 0.58 14.53
CA VAL A 131 3.42 1.86 14.29
C VAL A 131 4.23 2.63 13.26
N MET A 132 3.62 2.90 12.11
CA MET A 132 4.29 3.41 10.92
C MET A 132 3.74 4.78 10.49
N THR A 133 4.63 5.72 10.20
CA THR A 133 4.28 6.97 9.51
C THR A 133 5.27 7.30 8.41
N THR A 134 4.79 7.65 7.23
CA THR A 134 5.61 8.03 6.08
C THR A 134 5.08 9.31 5.44
N SER A 135 5.83 9.85 4.50
CA SER A 135 5.48 11.09 3.82
C SER A 135 4.28 10.93 2.87
N ASN A 136 4.17 9.78 2.19
CA ASN A 136 3.19 9.54 1.11
C ASN A 136 2.21 8.41 1.46
N GLY A 137 2.72 7.20 1.73
CA GLY A 137 1.90 6.00 1.84
C GLY A 137 0.75 6.07 2.86
N THR A 138 0.95 6.66 4.04
CA THR A 138 -0.14 6.75 5.03
C THR A 138 -1.27 7.68 4.59
N ARG A 139 -1.01 8.64 3.71
CA ARG A 139 -2.05 9.50 3.10
C ARG A 139 -2.82 8.76 2.03
N ALA A 140 -2.16 7.92 1.24
CA ALA A 140 -2.83 7.06 0.27
C ALA A 140 -3.81 6.10 0.96
N ILE A 141 -3.42 5.55 2.11
CA ILE A 141 -4.30 4.72 2.96
C ILE A 141 -5.52 5.50 3.45
N GLU A 142 -5.32 6.74 3.90
CA GLU A 142 -6.39 7.61 4.38
C GLU A 142 -7.37 7.99 3.25
N ALA A 143 -6.86 8.25 2.05
CA ALA A 143 -7.68 8.58 0.87
C ALA A 143 -8.69 7.47 0.51
N VAL A 144 -8.39 6.22 0.85
CA VAL A 144 -9.24 5.04 0.61
C VAL A 144 -9.81 4.45 1.90
N LYS A 145 -9.93 5.24 2.97
CA LYS A 145 -10.55 4.78 4.22
C LYS A 145 -12.01 4.37 4.09
N HIS A 146 -12.70 4.90 3.09
CA HIS A 146 -14.10 4.60 2.79
C HIS A 146 -14.29 3.24 2.09
N CYS A 147 -13.20 2.60 1.65
CA CYS A 147 -13.25 1.28 1.02
C CYS A 147 -13.32 0.17 2.07
N ASP A 148 -14.23 -0.79 1.86
CA ASP A 148 -14.49 -1.93 2.75
C ASP A 148 -13.29 -2.87 2.88
N ARG A 149 -12.52 -3.00 1.80
CA ARG A 149 -11.30 -3.81 1.74
C ARG A 149 -10.16 -2.93 1.27
N LEU A 150 -9.00 -3.10 1.90
CA LEU A 150 -7.76 -2.47 1.48
C LEU A 150 -6.61 -3.47 1.52
N LEU A 151 -5.97 -3.68 0.39
CA LEU A 151 -4.79 -4.51 0.19
C LEU A 151 -3.57 -3.61 -0.01
N ILE A 152 -2.43 -4.01 0.53
CA ILE A 152 -1.15 -3.37 0.28
C ILE A 152 -0.40 -4.14 -0.80
N ALA A 153 -0.06 -3.45 -1.88
CA ALA A 153 0.62 -4.04 -3.03
C ALA A 153 2.02 -3.47 -3.23
N SER A 154 2.94 -4.39 -3.52
CA SER A 154 4.30 -4.12 -3.97
C SER A 154 4.65 -5.11 -5.07
N PHE A 155 5.75 -4.91 -5.80
CA PHE A 155 6.23 -5.96 -6.71
C PHE A 155 6.59 -7.25 -5.96
N LEU A 156 6.92 -7.17 -4.66
CA LEU A 156 7.28 -8.33 -3.85
C LEU A 156 6.16 -9.36 -3.73
N ASN A 157 4.90 -8.94 -3.84
CA ASN A 157 3.73 -9.79 -3.58
C ASN A 157 2.62 -9.65 -4.64
N LEU A 158 2.97 -9.25 -5.86
CA LEU A 158 2.01 -8.99 -6.94
C LEU A 158 1.03 -10.15 -7.16
N SER A 159 1.54 -11.38 -7.28
CA SER A 159 0.74 -12.58 -7.49
C SER A 159 -0.22 -12.87 -6.34
N SER A 160 0.20 -12.66 -5.09
CA SER A 160 -0.68 -12.82 -3.92
C SER A 160 -1.77 -11.75 -3.89
N VAL A 161 -1.46 -10.51 -4.28
CA VAL A 161 -2.47 -9.44 -4.43
C VAL A 161 -3.50 -9.83 -5.48
N LEU A 162 -3.06 -10.29 -6.66
CA LEU A 162 -3.95 -10.72 -7.74
C LEU A 162 -4.90 -11.85 -7.34
N GLN A 163 -4.41 -12.82 -6.55
CA GLN A 163 -5.26 -13.89 -6.01
C GLN A 163 -6.38 -13.33 -5.12
N ARG A 164 -6.11 -12.29 -4.33
CA ARG A 164 -7.11 -11.64 -3.47
C ARG A 164 -8.11 -10.77 -4.24
N LEU A 165 -7.78 -10.42 -5.49
CA LEU A 165 -8.61 -9.61 -6.40
C LEU A 165 -9.39 -10.44 -7.42
N ALA A 166 -9.22 -11.77 -7.45
CA ALA A 166 -9.79 -12.63 -8.49
C ALA A 166 -11.31 -12.47 -8.64
N ASP A 167 -12.01 -12.43 -7.50
CA ASP A 167 -13.47 -12.35 -7.43
C ASP A 167 -13.99 -10.90 -7.32
N GLU A 168 -13.11 -9.90 -7.34
CA GLU A 168 -13.51 -8.50 -7.23
C GLU A 168 -14.06 -7.98 -8.57
N THR A 169 -15.14 -7.19 -8.45
CA THR A 169 -15.82 -6.53 -9.58
C THR A 169 -15.62 -5.02 -9.58
N SER A 170 -15.21 -4.42 -8.47
CA SER A 170 -14.84 -3.00 -8.37
C SER A 170 -13.50 -2.86 -7.65
N ILE A 171 -12.46 -2.45 -8.40
CA ILE A 171 -11.08 -2.36 -7.92
C ILE A 171 -10.59 -0.91 -8.04
N LEU A 172 -10.17 -0.31 -6.92
CA LEU A 172 -9.50 0.99 -6.89
C LEU A 172 -8.01 0.83 -6.59
N ILE A 173 -7.17 1.08 -7.58
CA ILE A 173 -5.72 1.13 -7.41
C ILE A 173 -5.34 2.55 -7.01
N MET A 174 -4.89 2.75 -5.77
CA MET A 174 -4.46 4.04 -5.24
C MET A 174 -2.94 4.13 -5.20
N CYS A 175 -2.37 4.91 -6.12
CA CYS A 175 -0.94 5.22 -6.19
C CYS A 175 -0.61 6.40 -5.26
N ALA A 176 0.36 6.22 -4.36
CA ALA A 176 0.73 7.23 -3.38
C ALA A 176 1.49 8.42 -3.99
N GLY A 177 2.26 8.18 -5.06
CA GLY A 177 3.09 9.21 -5.67
C GLY A 177 4.30 9.57 -4.82
N THR A 178 5.07 10.57 -5.25
CA THR A 178 6.24 11.08 -4.53
C THR A 178 6.29 12.59 -4.61
N HIS A 179 6.43 13.27 -3.47
CA HIS A 179 6.48 14.74 -3.40
C HIS A 179 5.31 15.43 -4.12
N ARG A 180 4.10 14.84 -4.06
CA ARG A 180 2.90 15.35 -4.76
C ARG A 180 2.99 15.27 -6.29
N GLU A 181 3.81 14.35 -6.80
CA GLU A 181 3.91 14.06 -8.22
C GLU A 181 3.62 12.58 -8.48
N ILE A 182 3.14 12.29 -9.69
CA ILE A 182 2.98 10.91 -10.16
C ILE A 182 4.35 10.25 -10.16
N SER A 183 4.46 9.13 -9.45
CA SER A 183 5.69 8.34 -9.37
C SER A 183 5.66 7.20 -10.40
N ARG A 184 6.72 7.06 -11.19
CA ARG A 184 6.77 6.06 -12.27
C ARG A 184 6.71 4.63 -11.74
N GLU A 185 7.32 4.38 -10.58
CA GLU A 185 7.32 3.08 -9.91
C GLU A 185 5.91 2.62 -9.51
N ASP A 186 5.06 3.52 -9.00
CA ASP A 186 3.70 3.18 -8.61
C ASP A 186 2.82 2.95 -9.85
N VAL A 187 3.01 3.77 -10.89
CA VAL A 187 2.36 3.60 -12.20
C VAL A 187 2.72 2.26 -12.82
N LEU A 188 4.00 1.85 -12.76
CA LEU A 188 4.43 0.56 -13.29
C LEU A 188 3.78 -0.61 -12.55
N LEU A 189 3.68 -0.56 -11.22
CA LEU A 189 3.00 -1.62 -10.46
C LEU A 189 1.49 -1.63 -10.73
N GLY A 190 0.85 -0.45 -10.77
CA GLY A 190 -0.56 -0.33 -11.14
C GLY A 190 -0.84 -0.93 -12.53
N GLY A 191 0.02 -0.63 -13.51
CA GLY A 191 -0.04 -1.20 -14.84
C GLY A 191 0.18 -2.71 -14.87
N ALA A 192 1.08 -3.24 -14.05
CA ALA A 192 1.29 -4.68 -13.91
C ALA A 192 0.05 -5.39 -13.35
N ILE A 193 -0.63 -4.79 -12.37
CA ILE A 193 -1.89 -5.31 -11.83
C ILE A 193 -2.97 -5.32 -12.91
N VAL A 194 -3.15 -4.20 -13.63
CA VAL A 194 -4.13 -4.09 -14.72
C VAL A 194 -3.86 -5.15 -15.81
N GLU A 195 -2.61 -5.28 -16.27
CA GLU A 195 -2.23 -6.28 -17.28
C GLU A 195 -2.61 -7.69 -16.85
N ARG A 196 -2.27 -8.09 -15.61
CA ARG A 196 -2.56 -9.44 -15.12
C ARG A 196 -4.06 -9.68 -14.93
N LEU A 197 -4.81 -8.67 -14.51
CA LEU A 197 -6.27 -8.76 -14.40
C LEU A 197 -6.92 -8.92 -15.78
N LEU A 198 -6.49 -8.16 -16.80
CA LEU A 198 -6.95 -8.29 -18.18
C LEU A 198 -6.61 -9.64 -18.81
N GLN A 199 -5.49 -10.27 -18.43
CA GLN A 199 -5.14 -11.62 -18.87
C GLN A 199 -5.98 -12.71 -18.20
N SER A 200 -6.43 -12.46 -16.96
CA SER A 200 -7.19 -13.43 -16.16
C SER A 200 -8.71 -13.36 -16.36
N LYS A 201 -9.22 -12.19 -16.77
CA LYS A 201 -10.64 -11.92 -17.02
C LYS A 201 -10.88 -11.81 -18.52
N SER A 202 -12.10 -12.03 -18.98
CA SER A 202 -12.41 -11.76 -20.40
C SER A 202 -12.26 -10.26 -20.66
N ALA A 203 -11.43 -9.87 -21.62
CA ALA A 203 -11.15 -8.46 -21.92
C ALA A 203 -12.41 -7.67 -22.32
N SER A 204 -13.47 -8.34 -22.81
CA SER A 204 -14.77 -7.73 -23.11
C SER A 204 -15.52 -7.23 -21.88
N ASP A 205 -15.13 -7.68 -20.69
CA ASP A 205 -15.89 -7.52 -19.45
C ASP A 205 -15.17 -6.61 -18.45
N VAL A 206 -14.09 -5.93 -18.86
CA VAL A 206 -13.30 -5.05 -18.02
C VAL A 206 -13.40 -3.60 -18.49
N VAL A 207 -13.75 -2.70 -17.57
CA VAL A 207 -13.81 -1.25 -17.80
C VAL A 207 -12.65 -0.59 -17.07
N LEU A 208 -11.85 0.18 -17.81
CA LEU A 208 -10.70 0.93 -17.30
C LEU A 208 -10.96 2.43 -17.40
N ASN A 209 -10.49 3.20 -16.42
CA ASN A 209 -10.35 4.65 -16.58
C ASN A 209 -9.05 5.02 -17.33
N ASP A 210 -8.91 6.29 -17.73
CA ASP A 210 -7.75 6.78 -18.49
C ASP A 210 -6.43 6.51 -17.78
N GLN A 211 -6.39 6.72 -16.46
CA GLN A 211 -5.21 6.49 -15.64
C GLN A 211 -4.80 5.01 -15.65
N ALA A 212 -5.75 4.08 -15.57
CA ALA A 212 -5.48 2.65 -15.65
C ALA A 212 -4.98 2.26 -17.05
N MET A 213 -5.56 2.81 -18.12
CA MET A 213 -5.10 2.60 -19.50
C MET A 213 -3.67 3.12 -19.71
N ILE A 214 -3.35 4.30 -19.18
CA ILE A 214 -2.00 4.88 -19.24
C ILE A 214 -0.99 4.02 -18.48
N ALA A 215 -1.34 3.58 -17.27
CA ALA A 215 -0.47 2.73 -16.46
C ALA A 215 -0.22 1.37 -17.14
N HIS A 216 -1.27 0.76 -17.69
CA HIS A 216 -1.19 -0.46 -18.48
C HIS A 216 -0.23 -0.31 -19.66
N ALA A 217 -0.39 0.75 -20.46
CA ALA A 217 0.51 1.04 -21.57
C ALA A 217 1.96 1.25 -21.12
N ALA A 218 2.19 1.96 -20.01
CA ALA A 218 3.52 2.18 -19.45
C ALA A 218 4.19 0.88 -19.01
N TRP A 219 3.44 -0.04 -18.39
CA TRP A 219 3.92 -1.38 -18.04
C TRP A 219 4.28 -2.21 -19.27
N CYS A 220 3.39 -2.27 -20.27
CA CYS A 220 3.64 -2.97 -21.52
C CYS A 220 4.87 -2.43 -22.26
N GLN A 221 5.03 -1.10 -22.30
CA GLN A 221 6.19 -0.45 -22.91
C GLN A 221 7.50 -0.75 -22.16
N ALA A 222 7.46 -0.89 -20.83
CA ALA A 222 8.64 -1.20 -20.04
C ALA A 222 9.23 -2.58 -20.37
N GLY A 223 8.42 -3.51 -20.89
CA GLY A 223 8.89 -4.80 -21.42
C GLY A 223 9.64 -5.64 -20.38
N VAL A 224 9.26 -5.53 -19.10
CA VAL A 224 9.95 -6.17 -17.97
C VAL A 224 9.70 -7.67 -18.00
N SER A 225 10.78 -8.45 -18.04
CA SER A 225 10.73 -9.93 -18.00
C SER A 225 11.60 -10.55 -16.91
N SER A 226 12.31 -9.74 -16.12
CA SER A 226 13.19 -10.16 -15.04
C SER A 226 13.32 -9.10 -13.96
N ASN A 227 13.73 -9.49 -12.75
CA ASN A 227 13.97 -8.56 -11.63
C ASN A 227 15.03 -7.51 -11.97
N ALA A 228 16.04 -7.86 -12.77
CA ALA A 228 17.07 -6.92 -13.20
C ALA A 228 16.52 -5.82 -14.11
N GLN A 229 15.67 -6.18 -15.09
CA GLN A 229 14.99 -5.21 -15.95
C GLN A 229 13.97 -4.38 -15.18
N LEU A 230 13.29 -4.98 -14.20
CA LEU A 230 12.38 -4.23 -13.33
C LEU A 230 13.15 -3.19 -12.51
N ALA A 231 14.24 -3.59 -11.86
CA ALA A 231 15.08 -2.70 -11.09
C ALA A 231 15.61 -1.54 -11.96
N ASP A 232 16.08 -1.84 -13.17
CA ASP A 232 16.50 -0.82 -14.15
C ASP A 232 15.34 0.13 -14.50
N ALA A 233 14.15 -0.39 -14.80
CA ALA A 233 12.98 0.44 -15.04
C ALA A 233 12.66 1.34 -13.83
N LEU A 234 12.73 0.83 -12.61
CA LEU A 234 12.48 1.63 -11.40
C LEU A 234 13.51 2.74 -11.22
N THR A 235 14.78 2.55 -11.61
CA THR A 235 15.83 3.59 -11.44
C THR A 235 15.53 4.91 -12.17
N HIS A 236 14.67 4.87 -13.18
CA HIS A 236 14.24 6.04 -13.95
C HIS A 236 13.07 6.81 -13.30
N SER A 237 12.76 6.54 -12.03
CA SER A 237 11.68 7.19 -11.32
C SER A 237 12.16 8.28 -10.34
N ILE A 238 11.24 9.16 -9.93
CA ILE A 238 11.51 10.22 -8.95
C ILE A 238 11.85 9.61 -7.59
N GLY A 239 11.09 8.63 -7.11
CA GLY A 239 11.37 7.93 -5.85
C GLY A 239 12.72 7.25 -5.85
N ALA A 240 13.07 6.53 -6.93
CA ALA A 240 14.37 5.90 -7.06
C ALA A 240 15.52 6.91 -7.10
N SER A 241 15.35 8.03 -7.82
CA SER A 241 16.35 9.11 -7.86
C SER A 241 16.64 9.68 -6.47
N ASN A 242 15.62 9.86 -5.64
CA ASN A 242 15.78 10.31 -4.25
C ASN A 242 16.57 9.31 -3.41
N LEU A 243 16.23 8.02 -3.51
CA LEU A 243 16.92 6.95 -2.77
C LEU A 243 18.39 6.79 -3.21
N ILE A 244 18.65 6.81 -4.52
CA ILE A 244 20.01 6.66 -5.07
C ILE A 244 20.90 7.81 -4.58
N ARG A 245 20.39 9.05 -4.55
CA ARG A 245 21.12 10.22 -4.03
C ARG A 245 21.54 10.05 -2.56
N LEU A 246 20.76 9.29 -1.78
CA LEU A 246 21.03 8.99 -0.38
C LEU A 246 21.83 7.68 -0.18
N GLY A 247 22.35 7.08 -1.26
CA GLY A 247 23.10 5.83 -1.19
C GLY A 247 22.24 4.57 -1.00
N MET A 248 20.92 4.68 -1.14
CA MET A 248 19.95 3.60 -0.91
C MET A 248 19.58 2.83 -2.19
N ALA A 249 20.48 2.76 -3.17
CA ALA A 249 20.23 2.04 -4.43
C ALA A 249 19.93 0.53 -4.25
N ALA A 250 20.35 -0.05 -3.12
CA ALA A 250 20.02 -1.43 -2.77
C ALA A 250 18.52 -1.63 -2.50
N ASP A 251 17.82 -0.61 -1.98
CA ASP A 251 16.39 -0.69 -1.73
C ASP A 251 15.59 -0.72 -3.03
N VAL A 252 16.02 0.03 -4.05
CA VAL A 252 15.38 0.00 -5.38
C VAL A 252 15.44 -1.42 -5.97
N ARG A 253 16.60 -2.08 -5.86
CA ARG A 253 16.75 -3.48 -6.31
C ARG A 253 15.88 -4.44 -5.51
N ARG A 254 15.84 -4.28 -4.19
CA ARG A 254 15.02 -5.14 -3.33
C ARG A 254 13.54 -4.97 -3.67
N CYS A 255 13.04 -3.74 -3.80
CA CYS A 255 11.64 -3.47 -4.18
C CYS A 255 11.27 -3.99 -5.58
N ALA A 256 12.24 -4.38 -6.40
CA ALA A 256 12.05 -4.98 -7.73
C ALA A 256 12.12 -6.53 -7.71
N GLU A 257 12.21 -7.17 -6.54
CA GLU A 257 12.22 -8.63 -6.41
C GLU A 257 10.81 -9.20 -6.58
N LEU A 258 10.38 -9.33 -7.84
CA LEU A 258 9.03 -9.73 -8.22
C LEU A 258 8.62 -11.05 -7.55
N ASP A 259 7.49 -11.05 -6.87
CA ASP A 259 6.86 -12.21 -6.23
C ASP A 259 7.78 -12.98 -5.25
N SER A 260 8.73 -12.27 -4.63
CA SER A 260 9.62 -12.82 -3.60
C SER A 260 8.90 -13.13 -2.27
N ILE A 261 7.72 -12.57 -2.03
CA ILE A 261 6.91 -12.74 -0.82
C ILE A 261 5.54 -13.30 -1.19
N SER A 262 5.21 -14.44 -0.59
CA SER A 262 3.86 -15.03 -0.65
C SER A 262 3.01 -14.52 0.51
N GLY A 263 2.01 -13.68 0.20
CA GLY A 263 1.04 -13.16 1.15
C GLY A 263 0.72 -11.68 0.95
N VAL A 264 -0.31 -11.21 1.65
CA VAL A 264 -0.83 -9.84 1.48
C VAL A 264 -1.09 -9.21 2.84
N VAL A 265 -0.66 -7.96 3.01
CA VAL A 265 -1.09 -7.12 4.13
C VAL A 265 -2.46 -6.53 3.78
N MET A 266 -3.45 -6.78 4.63
CA MET A 266 -4.83 -6.31 4.45
C MET A 266 -5.31 -5.54 5.68
N ARG A 267 -6.19 -4.55 5.46
CA ARG A 267 -6.85 -3.81 6.54
C ARG A 267 -7.70 -4.78 7.37
N CYS A 268 -7.58 -4.72 8.69
CA CYS A 268 -8.44 -5.46 9.60
C CYS A 268 -9.82 -4.78 9.67
N ASN A 269 -10.89 -5.56 9.50
CA ASN A 269 -12.25 -5.11 9.81
C ASN A 269 -12.56 -5.35 11.28
N GLU A 270 -13.42 -4.52 11.89
CA GLU A 270 -13.78 -4.64 13.32
C GLU A 270 -14.46 -5.98 13.67
N SER A 271 -15.04 -6.67 12.69
CA SER A 271 -15.73 -7.95 12.82
C SER A 271 -14.86 -9.18 12.59
N ASP A 272 -13.59 -9.03 12.20
CA ASP A 272 -12.71 -10.16 11.92
C ASP A 272 -12.16 -10.72 13.24
N GLU A 273 -12.69 -11.87 13.69
CA GLU A 273 -12.32 -12.51 14.98
C GLU A 273 -10.82 -12.81 15.08
N THR A 274 -10.12 -12.95 13.95
CA THR A 274 -8.66 -13.12 13.92
C THR A 274 -7.88 -11.82 14.10
N CYS A 275 -8.57 -10.67 14.04
CA CYS A 275 -8.06 -9.32 14.22
C CYS A 275 -8.50 -8.71 15.56
N LEU A 276 -8.72 -9.49 16.65
CA LEU A 276 -9.10 -8.99 17.98
C LEU A 276 -8.45 -7.62 18.28
N PRO A 277 -9.22 -6.52 18.37
CA PRO A 277 -8.64 -5.19 18.38
C PRO A 277 -7.93 -4.91 19.71
N VAL A 278 -6.75 -4.30 19.65
CA VAL A 278 -6.36 -3.39 20.73
C VAL A 278 -7.28 -2.19 20.59
N SER A 279 -8.16 -1.97 21.56
CA SER A 279 -9.03 -0.80 21.61
C SER A 279 -8.13 0.43 21.85
N LEU A 280 -7.85 1.16 20.77
CA LEU A 280 -7.22 2.47 20.85
C LEU A 280 -8.27 3.50 21.27
N ASP A 281 -7.84 4.54 21.98
CA ASP A 281 -8.66 5.71 22.27
C ASP A 281 -9.26 6.28 20.96
N ALA A 282 -10.57 6.52 20.96
CA ALA A 282 -11.30 7.11 19.84
C ALA A 282 -10.77 8.50 19.45
N SER A 283 -10.09 9.21 20.37
CA SER A 283 -9.43 10.49 20.08
C SER A 283 -8.23 10.36 19.13
N LEU A 284 -7.71 9.14 18.93
CA LEU A 284 -6.56 8.88 18.06
C LEU A 284 -6.94 8.66 16.60
N ASP A 285 -8.22 8.55 16.27
CA ASP A 285 -8.71 8.32 14.91
C ASP A 285 -8.44 9.54 14.00
N PRO A 286 -8.04 9.37 12.71
CA PRO A 286 -7.93 8.12 11.95
C PRO A 286 -6.64 7.32 12.21
N VAL A 287 -6.77 6.04 12.64
CA VAL A 287 -5.66 5.05 12.64
C VAL A 287 -6.08 3.81 11.85
N SER A 288 -5.41 3.56 10.73
CA SER A 288 -5.62 2.32 9.97
C SER A 288 -4.80 1.16 10.56
N ARG A 289 -5.41 -0.03 10.62
CA ARG A 289 -4.83 -1.24 11.20
C ARG A 289 -4.78 -2.35 10.15
N PHE A 290 -3.68 -3.09 10.12
CA PHE A 290 -3.44 -4.12 9.13
C PHE A 290 -2.87 -5.39 9.74
N LYS A 291 -3.10 -6.51 9.05
CA LYS A 291 -2.55 -7.83 9.35
C LYS A 291 -2.06 -8.50 8.06
N PHE A 292 -1.03 -9.33 8.19
CA PHE A 292 -0.50 -10.13 7.09
C PHE A 292 -1.23 -11.47 6.97
N PHE A 293 -1.54 -11.86 5.74
CA PHE A 293 -2.19 -13.12 5.41
C PHE A 293 -1.34 -13.86 4.37
N SER A 294 -0.75 -14.98 4.79
CA SER A 294 0.01 -15.91 3.92
C SER A 294 -0.88 -16.56 2.87
#